data_AF-A0A6G9CWI9-F1
#
_entry.id   AF-A0A6G9CWI9-F1
#
_cell.length_a   1.000
_cell.length_b   1.000
_cell.length_c   1.000
_cell.angle_alpha   90.00
_cell.angle_beta   90.00
_cell.angle_gamma   90.00
#
_symmetry.space_group_name_H-M   'P 1'
#
loop_
_entity.id
_entity.type
_entity.pdbx_description
1 polymer ?
#
loop_
_entity_poly.entity_id
_entity_poly.type
_entity_poly.pdbx_seq_one_letter_code
_entity_poly.pdbx_strand_id
1 'polypeptide(L)'
;MITKLEFLFREACVFGPAWSDDQDAPGGHDGCDTRNNVLAQDLSDVVFKPGTRDCVVLSGAMTDPYSGDRIEFERSQAKSVQIDHVFALAAAWDFGANSWTPALRMRFANDTSLNLLAVNGPDNQSKGDSTPSEWLPPNPAYRCFYAGKYLTVAISYGLPVSRADHSALTELATRC
;
A
#
# COMPACT_ATOMS: atom_id res chain seq x y z
N MET A 1 -8.57 -7.61 25.31
CA MET A 1 -7.38 -6.95 24.75
C MET A 1 -6.58 -8.02 24.02
N ILE A 2 -6.65 -8.03 22.70
CA ILE A 2 -5.80 -8.91 21.88
C ILE A 2 -4.43 -8.25 21.83
N THR A 3 -3.38 -9.01 22.10
CA THR A 3 -2.02 -8.45 22.13
C THR A 3 -1.52 -8.19 20.71
N LYS A 4 -0.62 -7.19 20.53
CA LYS A 4 -0.03 -6.79 19.24
C LYS A 4 0.59 -7.98 18.46
N LEU A 5 0.95 -9.06 19.15
CA LEU A 5 1.50 -10.29 18.58
C LEU A 5 0.43 -11.25 18.02
N GLU A 6 -0.76 -11.30 18.60
CA GLU A 6 -1.90 -12.08 18.09
C GLU A 6 -2.59 -11.40 16.89
N PHE A 7 -2.38 -10.09 16.74
CA PHE A 7 -2.87 -9.29 15.63
C PHE A 7 -2.10 -9.59 14.33
N LEU A 8 -0.77 -9.63 14.37
CA LEU A 8 0.11 -9.97 13.24
C LEU A 8 -0.18 -11.35 12.62
N PHE A 9 -0.67 -12.33 13.40
CA PHE A 9 -1.05 -13.66 12.90
C PHE A 9 -2.47 -13.72 12.30
N ARG A 10 -3.32 -12.70 12.54
CA ARG A 10 -4.73 -12.64 12.09
C ARG A 10 -4.97 -11.66 10.93
N GLU A 11 -4.04 -10.76 10.64
CA GLU A 11 -4.16 -9.71 9.61
C GLU A 11 -4.52 -10.26 8.21
N ALA A 12 -3.94 -11.40 7.82
CA ALA A 12 -4.25 -12.04 6.53
C ALA A 12 -5.60 -12.81 6.50
N CYS A 13 -6.27 -13.02 7.64
CA CYS A 13 -7.56 -13.72 7.64
C CYS A 13 -8.75 -12.77 7.52
N VAL A 14 -8.61 -11.50 7.93
CA VAL A 14 -9.72 -10.54 7.95
C VAL A 14 -9.80 -9.68 6.68
N PHE A 15 -8.67 -9.47 6.00
CA PHE A 15 -8.63 -8.82 4.67
C PHE A 15 -8.54 -9.82 3.52
N GLY A 16 -8.66 -11.11 3.82
CA GLY A 16 -8.51 -12.19 2.84
C GLY A 16 -7.05 -12.50 2.52
N PRO A 17 -6.81 -13.50 1.65
CA PRO A 17 -5.47 -13.92 1.28
C PRO A 17 -4.62 -12.74 0.81
N ALA A 18 -3.37 -12.69 1.28
CA ALA A 18 -2.44 -11.65 0.85
C ALA A 18 -2.24 -11.70 -0.67
N TRP A 19 -2.38 -10.54 -1.32
CA TRP A 19 -2.19 -10.37 -2.76
C TRP A 19 -3.13 -11.20 -3.63
N SER A 20 -4.38 -11.40 -3.17
CA SER A 20 -5.38 -12.17 -3.90
C SER A 20 -5.66 -11.56 -5.28
N ASP A 21 -5.76 -12.42 -6.29
CA ASP A 21 -6.35 -12.10 -7.60
C ASP A 21 -7.88 -12.30 -7.60
N ASP A 22 -8.40 -13.08 -6.64
CA ASP A 22 -9.84 -13.37 -6.49
C ASP A 22 -10.55 -12.21 -5.76
N GLN A 23 -10.62 -11.04 -6.40
CA GLN A 23 -11.12 -9.79 -5.80
C GLN A 23 -11.58 -8.79 -6.89
N ASP A 24 -12.41 -7.80 -6.53
CA ASP A 24 -13.13 -6.93 -7.48
C ASP A 24 -12.55 -5.50 -7.66
N ALA A 25 -11.41 -5.19 -7.04
CA ALA A 25 -10.66 -3.96 -7.26
C ALA A 25 -9.87 -4.03 -8.58
N PRO A 26 -9.39 -2.88 -9.11
CA PRO A 26 -8.49 -2.87 -10.27
C PRO A 26 -7.28 -3.81 -10.08
N GLY A 27 -6.95 -4.59 -11.11
CA GLY A 27 -5.91 -5.62 -11.06
C GLY A 27 -6.35 -6.93 -10.41
N GLY A 28 -7.65 -7.18 -10.29
CA GLY A 28 -8.23 -8.48 -9.92
C GLY A 28 -8.76 -9.25 -11.12
N HIS A 29 -8.78 -10.58 -10.98
CA HIS A 29 -9.15 -11.56 -11.99
C HIS A 29 -8.38 -11.45 -13.31
N ASP A 30 -7.15 -10.95 -13.28
CA ASP A 30 -6.27 -10.89 -14.47
C ASP A 30 -5.33 -12.10 -14.57
N GLY A 31 -5.29 -12.94 -13.53
CA GLY A 31 -4.47 -14.13 -13.44
C GLY A 31 -3.08 -13.89 -12.87
N CYS A 32 -2.77 -12.68 -12.41
CA CYS A 32 -1.56 -12.30 -11.71
C CYS A 32 -1.88 -11.97 -10.24
N ASP A 33 -0.96 -12.23 -9.32
CA ASP A 33 -1.17 -11.78 -7.93
C ASP A 33 -1.04 -10.26 -7.83
N THR A 34 -1.80 -9.65 -6.92
CA THR A 34 -1.88 -8.19 -6.78
C THR A 34 -0.50 -7.55 -6.54
N ARG A 35 0.42 -8.23 -5.84
CA ARG A 35 1.77 -7.70 -5.62
C ARG A 35 2.52 -7.52 -6.93
N ASN A 36 2.45 -8.50 -7.83
CA ASN A 36 3.11 -8.40 -9.12
C ASN A 36 2.42 -7.37 -10.03
N ASN A 37 1.10 -7.17 -9.89
CA ASN A 37 0.40 -6.08 -10.59
C ASN A 37 0.94 -4.72 -10.18
N VAL A 38 1.14 -4.47 -8.87
CA VAL A 38 1.74 -3.20 -8.41
C VAL A 38 3.20 -3.07 -8.86
N LEU A 39 4.01 -4.14 -8.80
CA LEU A 39 5.39 -4.10 -9.28
C LEU A 39 5.46 -3.80 -10.79
N ALA A 40 4.61 -4.43 -11.60
CA ALA A 40 4.56 -4.20 -13.04
C ALA A 40 4.11 -2.77 -13.39
N GLN A 41 3.23 -2.18 -12.56
CA GLN A 41 2.74 -0.81 -12.72
C GLN A 41 3.80 0.23 -12.33
N ASP A 42 4.46 0.03 -11.18
CA ASP A 42 5.26 1.09 -10.54
C ASP A 42 6.74 1.03 -10.90
N LEU A 43 7.24 -0.11 -11.41
CA LEU A 43 8.62 -0.25 -11.86
C LEU A 43 8.77 0.09 -13.35
N SER A 44 9.93 0.64 -13.72
CA SER A 44 10.45 0.71 -15.09
C SER A 44 11.34 -0.49 -15.39
N ASP A 45 11.63 -0.71 -16.68
CA ASP A 45 12.59 -1.72 -17.16
C ASP A 45 12.29 -3.14 -16.64
N VAL A 46 10.99 -3.46 -16.53
CA VAL A 46 10.50 -4.69 -15.90
C VAL A 46 10.90 -5.92 -16.70
N VAL A 47 11.48 -6.90 -16.01
CA VAL A 47 11.74 -8.23 -16.55
C VAL A 47 10.77 -9.22 -15.94
N PHE A 48 9.97 -9.86 -16.78
CA PHE A 48 9.03 -10.90 -16.37
C PHE A 48 9.63 -12.30 -16.48
N LYS A 49 9.16 -13.21 -15.62
CA LYS A 49 9.50 -14.63 -15.69
C LYS A 49 8.86 -15.26 -16.95
N PRO A 50 9.64 -15.90 -17.83
CA PRO A 50 9.09 -16.59 -18.99
C PRO A 50 8.04 -17.63 -18.62
N GLY A 51 7.00 -17.74 -19.46
CA GLY A 51 5.91 -18.70 -19.26
C GLY A 51 4.88 -18.30 -18.19
N THR A 52 4.94 -17.07 -17.66
CA THR A 52 3.98 -16.58 -16.65
C THR A 52 2.93 -15.63 -17.21
N ARG A 53 2.91 -15.38 -18.53
CA ARG A 53 2.06 -14.36 -19.18
C ARG A 53 2.25 -12.98 -18.55
N ASP A 54 3.51 -12.60 -18.33
CA ASP A 54 3.90 -11.33 -17.74
C ASP A 54 3.34 -11.07 -16.32
N CYS A 55 3.05 -12.15 -15.56
CA CYS A 55 2.55 -12.03 -14.19
C CYS A 55 3.61 -12.04 -13.10
N VAL A 56 4.82 -12.54 -13.36
CA VAL A 56 5.83 -12.68 -12.31
C VAL A 56 7.00 -11.76 -12.61
N VAL A 57 7.07 -10.65 -11.89
CA VAL A 57 8.18 -9.69 -11.98
C VAL A 57 9.42 -10.29 -11.32
N LEU A 58 10.52 -10.33 -12.07
CA LEU A 58 11.83 -10.79 -11.63
C LEU A 58 12.72 -9.62 -11.21
N SER A 59 12.71 -8.55 -12.00
CA SER A 59 13.46 -7.33 -11.72
C SER A 59 12.83 -6.12 -12.39
N GLY A 60 13.32 -4.94 -12.02
CA GLY A 60 12.94 -3.64 -12.57
C GLY A 60 13.56 -2.53 -11.73
N ALA A 61 13.27 -1.27 -12.06
CA ALA A 61 13.81 -0.13 -11.34
C ALA A 61 12.73 0.87 -10.98
N MET A 62 12.95 1.70 -9.97
CA MET A 62 12.07 2.83 -9.66
C MET A 62 12.83 3.95 -8.99
N THR A 63 12.29 5.16 -9.10
CA THR A 63 12.59 6.24 -8.14
C THR A 63 11.61 6.09 -7.00
N ASP A 64 12.13 5.71 -5.84
CA ASP A 64 11.34 5.44 -4.66
C ASP A 64 10.57 6.70 -4.22
N PRO A 65 9.24 6.62 -4.07
CA PRO A 65 8.46 7.77 -3.67
C PRO A 65 8.77 8.21 -2.22
N TYR A 66 9.14 7.29 -1.33
CA TYR A 66 9.29 7.58 0.10
C TYR A 66 10.65 8.18 0.47
N SER A 67 11.74 7.69 -0.12
CA SER A 67 13.09 8.20 0.09
C SER A 67 13.55 9.16 -0.99
N GLY A 68 13.01 9.06 -2.21
CA GLY A 68 13.46 9.80 -3.40
C GLY A 68 14.66 9.16 -4.11
N ASP A 69 15.18 8.05 -3.59
CA ASP A 69 16.34 7.36 -4.15
C ASP A 69 15.95 6.50 -5.34
N ARG A 70 16.89 6.29 -6.28
CA ARG A 70 16.74 5.22 -7.27
C ARG A 70 17.03 3.88 -6.61
N ILE A 71 16.12 2.93 -6.78
CA ILE A 71 16.27 1.54 -6.31
C ILE A 71 16.07 0.56 -7.46
N GLU A 72 16.85 -0.51 -7.44
CA GLU A 72 16.72 -1.64 -8.35
C GLU A 72 16.01 -2.77 -7.58
N PHE A 73 14.89 -3.26 -8.12
CA PHE A 73 14.19 -4.41 -7.60
C PHE A 73 14.80 -5.68 -8.19
N GLU A 74 15.11 -6.63 -7.30
CA GLU A 74 15.45 -7.99 -7.65
C GLU A 74 14.62 -8.94 -6.80
N ARG A 75 13.95 -9.91 -7.42
CA ARG A 75 13.10 -10.87 -6.70
C ARG A 75 13.87 -11.68 -5.65
N SER A 76 15.16 -11.91 -5.87
CA SER A 76 16.06 -12.55 -4.90
C SER A 76 16.23 -11.73 -3.61
N GLN A 77 15.99 -10.42 -3.68
CA GLN A 77 16.03 -9.47 -2.58
C GLN A 77 14.66 -8.81 -2.39
N ALA A 78 13.57 -9.58 -2.52
CA ALA A 78 12.20 -9.06 -2.56
C ALA A 78 11.76 -8.21 -1.35
N LYS A 79 12.53 -8.15 -0.26
CA LYS A 79 12.26 -7.27 0.89
C LYS A 79 12.78 -5.84 0.69
N SER A 80 13.64 -5.61 -0.30
CA SER A 80 14.17 -4.28 -0.68
C SER A 80 13.05 -3.37 -1.19
N VAL A 81 12.11 -3.92 -1.96
CA VAL A 81 10.88 -3.26 -2.40
C VAL A 81 9.68 -3.98 -1.82
N GLN A 82 8.85 -3.24 -1.09
CA GLN A 82 7.60 -3.72 -0.53
C GLN A 82 6.43 -3.02 -1.23
N ILE A 83 5.23 -3.59 -1.07
CA ILE A 83 4.00 -2.93 -1.51
C ILE A 83 3.36 -2.38 -0.24
N ASP A 84 3.28 -1.06 -0.15
CA ASP A 84 2.62 -0.38 0.96
C ASP A 84 1.12 -0.26 0.71
N HIS A 85 0.35 -0.34 1.79
CA HIS A 85 -1.01 0.15 1.87
C HIS A 85 -0.94 1.59 2.39
N VAL A 86 -1.09 2.57 1.51
CA VAL A 86 -0.99 4.00 1.86
C VAL A 86 -1.92 4.33 3.02
N PHE A 87 -3.16 3.83 2.98
CA PHE A 87 -4.00 3.70 4.15
C PHE A 87 -3.81 2.29 4.73
N ALA A 88 -3.04 2.19 5.81
CA ALA A 88 -2.63 0.91 6.39
C ALA A 88 -3.84 0.03 6.79
N LEU A 89 -3.72 -1.29 6.61
CA LEU A 89 -4.79 -2.24 6.91
C LEU A 89 -5.24 -2.18 8.38
N ALA A 90 -4.28 -2.08 9.30
CA ALA A 90 -4.56 -1.99 10.74
C ALA A 90 -5.27 -0.68 11.12
N ALA A 91 -4.80 0.46 10.59
CA ALA A 91 -5.46 1.74 10.79
C ALA A 91 -6.89 1.73 10.20
N ALA A 92 -7.09 1.16 9.01
CA ALA A 92 -8.41 1.03 8.41
C ALA A 92 -9.35 0.20 9.28
N TRP A 93 -8.86 -0.90 9.87
CA TRP A 93 -9.62 -1.72 10.80
C TRP A 93 -10.13 -0.91 11.99
N ASP A 94 -9.24 -0.14 12.63
CA ASP A 94 -9.58 0.72 13.76
C ASP A 94 -10.55 1.84 13.37
N PHE A 95 -10.46 2.31 12.12
CA PHE A 95 -11.29 3.40 11.58
C PHE A 95 -12.60 2.91 10.96
N GLY A 96 -12.98 1.65 11.21
CA GLY A 96 -14.32 1.15 10.91
C GLY A 96 -14.37 0.06 9.85
N ALA A 97 -13.26 -0.29 9.18
CA ALA A 97 -13.22 -1.40 8.24
C ALA A 97 -13.54 -2.75 8.88
N ASN A 98 -13.45 -2.86 10.21
CA ASN A 98 -13.93 -4.02 10.97
C ASN A 98 -15.43 -4.33 10.75
N SER A 99 -16.22 -3.32 10.41
CA SER A 99 -17.66 -3.44 10.13
C SER A 99 -17.97 -3.80 8.67
N TRP A 100 -16.97 -3.74 7.79
CA TRP A 100 -17.15 -4.02 6.37
C TRP A 100 -17.38 -5.50 6.11
N THR A 101 -18.07 -5.77 4.99
CA THR A 101 -18.15 -7.12 4.44
C THR A 101 -16.74 -7.66 4.15
N PRO A 102 -16.54 -8.99 4.23
CA PRO A 102 -15.25 -9.59 3.85
C PRO A 102 -14.81 -9.20 2.43
N ALA A 103 -15.75 -9.14 1.48
CA ALA A 103 -15.47 -8.73 0.11
C ALA A 103 -14.91 -7.30 0.03
N LEU A 104 -15.49 -6.34 0.74
CA LEU A 104 -14.99 -4.95 0.72
C LEU A 104 -13.61 -4.82 1.39
N ARG A 105 -13.34 -5.60 2.45
CA ARG A 105 -11.99 -5.67 3.03
C ARG A 105 -10.99 -6.24 2.03
N MET A 106 -11.34 -7.32 1.33
CA MET A 106 -10.47 -7.90 0.31
C MET A 106 -10.20 -6.94 -0.84
N ARG A 107 -11.22 -6.24 -1.31
CA ARG A 107 -11.10 -5.15 -2.29
C ARG A 107 -10.11 -4.08 -1.82
N PHE A 108 -10.29 -3.56 -0.61
CA PHE A 108 -9.43 -2.52 -0.03
C PHE A 108 -7.96 -2.93 0.07
N ALA A 109 -7.71 -4.20 0.45
CA ALA A 109 -6.37 -4.73 0.59
C ALA A 109 -5.66 -4.99 -0.74
N ASN A 110 -6.41 -5.05 -1.85
CA ASN A 110 -5.88 -5.38 -3.16
C ASN A 110 -6.09 -4.27 -4.23
N ASP A 111 -6.53 -3.07 -3.83
CA ASP A 111 -6.76 -1.97 -4.78
C ASP A 111 -5.45 -1.33 -5.25
N THR A 112 -4.98 -1.80 -6.40
CA THR A 112 -3.76 -1.35 -7.09
C THR A 112 -3.79 0.11 -7.51
N SER A 113 -4.98 0.65 -7.77
CA SER A 113 -5.14 2.03 -8.29
C SER A 113 -5.17 3.05 -7.17
N LEU A 114 -5.78 2.73 -6.04
CA LEU A 114 -6.03 3.68 -4.95
C LEU A 114 -5.06 3.49 -3.79
N ASN A 115 -4.98 2.29 -3.23
CA ASN A 115 -4.36 2.10 -1.91
C ASN A 115 -2.93 1.57 -1.97
N LEU A 116 -2.57 0.85 -3.03
CA LEU A 116 -1.25 0.23 -3.11
C LEU A 116 -0.21 1.11 -3.81
N LEU A 117 1.05 0.91 -3.42
CA LEU A 117 2.23 1.59 -3.97
C LEU A 117 3.49 0.75 -3.71
N ALA A 118 4.35 0.56 -4.71
CA ALA A 118 5.69 0.00 -4.50
C ALA A 118 6.59 1.04 -3.80
N VAL A 119 7.30 0.61 -2.75
CA VAL A 119 8.16 1.49 -1.93
C VAL A 119 9.37 0.74 -1.37
N ASN A 120 10.39 1.45 -0.93
CA ASN A 120 11.53 0.85 -0.25
C ASN A 120 11.11 0.21 1.09
N GLY A 121 11.73 -0.93 1.41
CA GLY A 121 11.40 -1.72 2.59
C GLY A 121 11.63 -1.02 3.93
N PRO A 122 12.74 -0.30 4.16
CA PRO A 122 12.99 0.42 5.41
C PRO A 122 11.93 1.47 5.76
N ASP A 123 11.55 2.33 4.81
CA ASP A 123 10.55 3.39 5.07
C ASP A 123 9.16 2.79 5.29
N ASN A 124 8.80 1.73 4.55
CA ASN A 124 7.55 1.03 4.77
C ASN A 124 7.46 0.38 6.17
N GLN A 125 8.58 -0.19 6.65
CA GLN A 125 8.66 -0.72 8.01
C GLN A 125 8.62 0.39 9.06
N SER A 126 9.24 1.54 8.78
CA SER A 126 9.17 2.71 9.66
C SER A 126 7.75 3.30 9.73
N LYS A 127 7.01 3.26 8.61
CA LYS A 127 5.61 3.70 8.55
C LYS A 127 4.71 2.76 9.36
N GLY A 128 4.81 1.45 9.14
CA GLY A 128 3.94 0.48 9.81
C GLY A 128 2.45 0.82 9.62
N ASP A 129 1.71 0.90 10.72
CA ASP A 129 0.31 1.30 10.77
C ASP A 129 0.09 2.79 11.05
N SER A 130 1.16 3.60 11.07
CA SER A 130 1.07 5.03 11.35
C SER A 130 0.25 5.79 10.32
N THR A 131 -0.46 6.78 10.82
CA THR A 131 -1.31 7.70 10.05
C THR A 131 -0.56 9.02 9.75
N PRO A 132 -1.06 9.92 8.87
CA PRO A 132 -0.34 11.12 8.44
C PRO A 132 0.13 12.06 9.55
N SER A 133 -0.50 12.05 10.73
CA SER A 133 -0.06 12.82 11.89
C SER A 133 1.16 12.22 12.62
N GLU A 134 1.42 10.94 12.43
CA GLU A 134 2.49 10.19 13.07
C GLU A 134 3.66 9.94 12.12
N TRP A 135 3.36 9.77 10.83
CA TRP A 135 4.36 9.46 9.80
C TRP A 135 4.01 10.13 8.47
N LEU A 136 5.02 10.74 7.85
CA LEU A 136 4.99 11.22 6.46
C LEU A 136 6.26 10.72 5.75
N PRO A 137 6.22 10.55 4.42
CA PRO A 137 7.41 10.20 3.64
C PRO A 137 8.62 11.08 3.99
N PRO A 138 9.80 10.49 4.22
CA PRO A 138 11.04 11.24 4.42
C PRO A 138 11.32 12.22 3.28
N ASN A 139 11.08 11.81 2.03
CA ASN A 139 11.15 12.64 0.83
C ASN A 139 10.08 13.75 0.85
N PRO A 140 10.46 15.03 1.07
CA PRO A 140 9.49 16.12 1.15
C PRO A 140 8.76 16.36 -0.16
N ALA A 141 9.40 16.11 -1.30
CA ALA A 141 8.82 16.32 -2.62
C ALA A 141 7.62 15.42 -2.91
N TYR A 142 7.52 14.27 -2.23
CA TYR A 142 6.42 13.33 -2.42
C TYR A 142 5.23 13.56 -1.48
N ARG A 143 5.39 14.37 -0.42
CA ARG A 143 4.38 14.48 0.65
C ARG A 143 3.02 14.98 0.16
N CYS A 144 2.99 15.90 -0.81
CA CYS A 144 1.73 16.37 -1.39
C CYS A 144 0.98 15.25 -2.12
N PHE A 145 1.69 14.42 -2.88
CA PHE A 145 1.10 13.27 -3.56
C PHE A 145 0.63 12.21 -2.55
N TYR A 146 1.44 11.92 -1.52
CA TYR A 146 1.07 11.02 -0.44
C TYR A 146 -0.22 11.45 0.26
N ALA A 147 -0.33 12.74 0.61
CA ALA A 147 -1.53 13.30 1.23
C ALA A 147 -2.77 13.17 0.33
N GLY A 148 -2.61 13.48 -0.97
CA GLY A 148 -3.68 13.33 -1.95
C GLY A 148 -4.14 11.87 -2.10
N LYS A 149 -3.21 10.92 -2.19
CA LYS A 149 -3.52 9.49 -2.29
C LYS A 149 -4.18 8.97 -1.02
N TYR A 150 -3.67 9.32 0.17
CA TYR A 150 -4.27 8.95 1.45
C TYR A 150 -5.73 9.43 1.58
N LEU A 151 -5.99 10.71 1.27
CA LEU A 151 -7.34 11.27 1.27
C LEU A 151 -8.24 10.64 0.22
N THR A 152 -7.71 10.34 -0.97
CA THR A 152 -8.45 9.64 -2.03
C THR A 152 -8.92 8.28 -1.54
N VAL A 153 -8.04 7.49 -0.92
CA VAL A 153 -8.40 6.20 -0.31
C VAL A 153 -9.47 6.39 0.77
N ALA A 154 -9.28 7.35 1.68
CA ALA A 154 -10.23 7.60 2.75
C ALA A 154 -11.64 7.93 2.21
N ILE A 155 -11.73 8.80 1.21
CA ILE A 155 -12.99 9.19 0.56
C ILE A 155 -13.61 7.99 -0.17
N SER A 156 -12.83 7.29 -1.01
CA SER A 156 -13.32 6.18 -1.84
C SER A 156 -13.87 5.02 -1.02
N TYR A 157 -13.33 4.79 0.18
CA TYR A 157 -13.74 3.71 1.07
C TYR A 157 -14.59 4.17 2.26
N GLY A 158 -14.92 5.47 2.35
CA GLY A 158 -15.72 6.02 3.44
C GLY A 158 -15.06 5.89 4.82
N LEU A 159 -13.73 5.94 4.87
CA LEU A 159 -12.97 5.94 6.12
C LEU A 159 -12.90 7.35 6.70
N PRO A 160 -13.11 7.53 8.02
CA PRO A 160 -12.89 8.81 8.66
C PRO A 160 -11.39 9.17 8.68
N VAL A 161 -11.10 10.45 8.84
CA VAL A 161 -9.76 10.97 9.13
C VAL A 161 -9.76 11.51 10.55
N SER A 162 -8.75 11.16 11.36
CA SER A 162 -8.67 11.63 12.73
C SER A 162 -8.48 13.15 12.79
N ARG A 163 -8.79 13.79 13.93
CA ARG A 163 -8.53 15.23 14.09
C ARG A 163 -7.05 15.59 13.97
N ALA A 164 -6.17 14.69 14.42
CA ALA A 164 -4.73 14.87 14.33
C ALA A 164 -4.28 14.80 12.86
N ASP A 165 -4.73 13.78 12.13
CA ASP A 165 -4.41 13.61 10.70
C ASP A 165 -4.96 14.75 9.87
N HIS A 166 -6.20 15.19 10.12
CA HIS A 166 -6.79 16.34 9.46
C HIS A 166 -5.92 17.59 9.66
N SER A 167 -5.44 17.83 10.88
CA SER A 167 -4.57 18.98 11.18
C SER A 167 -3.23 18.87 10.45
N ALA A 168 -2.59 17.70 10.49
CA ALA A 168 -1.32 17.45 9.80
C ALA A 168 -1.45 17.60 8.28
N LEU A 169 -2.50 17.05 7.68
CA LEU A 169 -2.78 17.14 6.25
C LEU A 169 -3.14 18.57 5.82
N THR A 170 -3.89 19.30 6.65
CA THR A 170 -4.21 20.73 6.39
C THR A 170 -2.93 21.57 6.41
N GLU A 171 -2.06 21.37 7.39
CA GLU A 171 -0.80 22.08 7.46
C GLU A 171 0.09 21.74 6.25
N LEU A 172 0.19 20.46 5.91
CA LEU A 172 0.96 20.00 4.75
C LEU A 172 0.44 20.63 3.44
N ALA A 173 -0.87 20.74 3.27
CA ALA A 173 -1.49 21.32 2.08
C ALA A 173 -1.11 22.80 1.85
N THR A 174 -0.68 23.55 2.87
CA THR A 174 -0.20 24.94 2.70
C THR A 174 1.15 25.05 1.99
N ARG A 175 1.85 23.92 1.84
CA ARG A 175 3.17 23.80 1.18
C ARG A 175 3.08 23.00 -0.13
N CYS A 176 1.86 22.70 -0.53
CA CYS A 176 1.46 22.26 -1.86
C CYS A 176 0.83 23.48 -2.57
#